data_AF-A0AAV8ZRV8-F1
#
_entry.id   AF-A0AAV8ZRV8-F1
#
_cell.length_a   1.000
_cell.length_b   1.000
_cell.length_c   1.000
_cell.angle_alpha   90.00
_cell.angle_beta   90.00
_cell.angle_gamma   90.00
#
_symmetry.space_group_name_H-M   'P 1'
#
loop_
_entity.id
_entity.type
_entity.pdbx_description
1 polymer ?
#
loop_
_entity_poly.entity_id
_entity_poly.type
_entity_poly.pdbx_seq_one_letter_code
_entity_poly.pdbx_strand_id
1 'polypeptide(L)'
;MSSSHHRRDYRRQPSSNFTYVSPCVKYLIFILNFVFWLFGGLLIGIGLYAFVDKWQLTGWVKLENVYDVILNISLVMVIMGGVVFIVSFAGCVGALRENTCLLKFYSLCLLIFFLLEMGIAIVGFVFPHSMQSVLEENFTDKIIHTYRDDPDLQNFIDFAQQEVSNCIIWSVKDESFK
;
A
#
# COMPACT_ATOMS: atom_id res chain seq x y z
N MET A 1 -2.82 -62.86 34.91
CA MET A 1 -1.43 -63.10 34.47
C MET A 1 -1.26 -62.42 33.11
N SER A 2 -0.32 -61.48 33.00
CA SER A 2 0.06 -60.64 31.83
C SER A 2 -0.99 -59.67 31.28
N SER A 3 -0.90 -58.33 31.43
CA SER A 3 0.18 -57.39 31.00
C SER A 3 0.42 -57.54 29.49
N SER A 4 -0.02 -56.64 28.60
CA SER A 4 0.32 -55.22 28.41
C SER A 4 0.80 -55.09 26.96
N HIS A 5 0.18 -54.26 26.11
CA HIS A 5 0.95 -53.44 25.18
C HIS A 5 0.18 -52.22 24.73
N HIS A 6 0.67 -51.11 25.25
CA HIS A 6 0.37 -49.73 24.95
C HIS A 6 0.79 -49.44 23.49
N ARG A 7 -0.14 -49.08 22.61
CA ARG A 7 0.17 -48.16 21.50
C ARG A 7 -0.76 -46.96 21.62
N ARG A 8 -0.17 -45.85 22.08
CA ARG A 8 -0.73 -44.53 21.91
C ARG A 8 -0.59 -44.19 20.43
N ASP A 9 -1.66 -44.36 19.66
CA ASP A 9 -1.75 -43.69 18.38
C ASP A 9 -1.89 -42.19 18.66
N TYR A 10 -0.76 -41.49 18.58
CA TYR A 10 -0.73 -40.06 18.30
C TYR A 10 -1.35 -39.87 16.92
N ARG A 11 -2.67 -39.86 16.86
CA ARG A 11 -3.42 -39.27 15.77
C ARG A 11 -2.97 -37.82 15.74
N ARG A 12 -1.96 -37.51 14.93
CA ARG A 12 -1.63 -36.14 14.53
C ARG A 12 -2.95 -35.58 14.00
N GLN A 13 -3.64 -34.80 14.82
CA GLN A 13 -4.63 -33.86 14.35
C GLN A 13 -3.86 -32.98 13.36
N PRO A 14 -4.16 -32.99 12.05
CA PRO A 14 -4.00 -31.75 11.34
C PRO A 14 -4.97 -30.82 12.05
N SER A 15 -4.46 -29.80 12.72
CA SER A 15 -5.25 -28.69 13.22
C SER A 15 -5.81 -27.93 12.02
N SER A 16 -6.73 -28.55 11.28
CA SER A 16 -7.69 -27.85 10.44
C SER A 16 -8.67 -27.19 11.40
N ASN A 17 -8.22 -26.11 12.04
CA ASN A 17 -9.09 -25.07 12.51
C ASN A 17 -9.78 -24.49 11.27
N PHE A 18 -10.81 -25.19 10.81
CA PHE A 18 -11.85 -24.65 9.97
C PHE A 18 -12.59 -23.63 10.84
N THR A 19 -12.00 -22.45 11.00
CA THR A 19 -12.81 -21.25 11.19
C THR A 19 -13.78 -21.27 10.02
N TYR A 20 -15.08 -21.33 10.31
CA TYR A 20 -16.15 -21.31 9.31
C TYR A 20 -16.15 -19.91 8.67
N VAL A 21 -15.14 -19.64 7.85
CA VAL A 21 -15.05 -18.40 7.09
C VAL A 21 -16.21 -18.49 6.11
N SER A 22 -17.25 -17.70 6.38
CA SER A 22 -18.47 -17.70 5.59
C SER A 22 -18.11 -17.60 4.11
N PRO A 23 -18.74 -18.38 3.22
CA PRO A 23 -18.45 -18.32 1.79
C PRO A 23 -18.45 -16.88 1.26
N CYS A 24 -19.37 -16.05 1.77
CA CYS A 24 -19.43 -14.62 1.48
C CYS A 24 -18.12 -13.89 1.73
N VAL A 25 -17.43 -14.16 2.85
CA VAL A 25 -16.16 -13.51 3.20
C VAL A 25 -15.05 -13.94 2.25
N LYS A 26 -15.00 -15.22 1.85
CA LYS A 26 -14.02 -15.68 0.85
C LYS A 26 -14.22 -15.00 -0.50
N TYR A 27 -15.46 -14.94 -0.98
CA TYR A 27 -15.78 -14.27 -2.24
C TYR A 27 -15.53 -12.76 -2.17
N LEU A 28 -15.86 -12.11 -1.05
CA LEU A 28 -15.59 -10.69 -0.82
C LEU A 28 -14.09 -10.40 -0.84
N ILE A 29 -13.27 -11.22 -0.17
CA ILE A 29 -11.80 -11.09 -0.20
C ILE A 29 -11.27 -11.26 -1.63
N PHE A 30 -11.78 -12.23 -2.39
CA PHE A 30 -11.38 -12.43 -3.78
C PHE A 30 -11.74 -11.23 -4.66
N ILE A 31 -12.97 -10.73 -4.57
CA ILE A 31 -13.45 -9.59 -5.35
C ILE A 31 -12.68 -8.31 -4.97
N LEU A 32 -12.48 -8.03 -3.68
CA LEU A 32 -11.70 -6.86 -3.25
C LEU A 32 -10.27 -6.93 -3.75
N ASN A 33 -9.59 -8.08 -3.62
CA ASN A 33 -8.24 -8.24 -4.16
C ASN A 33 -8.22 -8.05 -5.68
N PHE A 34 -9.24 -8.53 -6.41
CA PHE A 34 -9.35 -8.34 -7.85
C PHE A 34 -9.55 -6.85 -8.23
N VAL A 35 -10.37 -6.12 -7.49
CA VAL A 35 -10.56 -4.68 -7.69
C VAL A 35 -9.26 -3.91 -7.41
N PHE A 36 -8.57 -4.21 -6.30
CA PHE A 36 -7.27 -3.60 -6.00
C PHE A 36 -6.21 -3.95 -7.03
N TRP A 37 -6.25 -5.16 -7.60
CA TRP A 37 -5.38 -5.54 -8.70
C TRP A 37 -5.61 -4.68 -9.95
N LEU A 38 -6.86 -4.44 -10.33
CA LEU A 38 -7.21 -3.53 -11.43
C LEU A 38 -6.74 -2.10 -11.15
N PHE A 39 -6.97 -1.61 -9.92
CA PHE A 39 -6.54 -0.28 -9.51
C PHE A 39 -5.02 -0.13 -9.51
N GLY A 40 -4.29 -1.12 -9.00
CA GLY A 40 -2.82 -1.14 -9.06
C GLY A 40 -2.31 -1.14 -10.50
N GLY A 41 -2.94 -1.91 -11.39
CA GLY A 41 -2.64 -1.89 -12.82
C GLY A 41 -2.89 -0.52 -13.46
N LEU A 42 -4.00 0.14 -13.11
CA LEU A 42 -4.32 1.49 -13.58
C LEU A 42 -3.28 2.52 -13.09
N LEU A 43 -2.90 2.48 -11.81
CA LEU A 43 -1.85 3.35 -11.26
C LEU A 43 -0.52 3.16 -11.96
N ILE A 44 -0.11 1.91 -12.23
CA ILE A 44 1.11 1.63 -12.99
C ILE A 44 0.99 2.20 -14.41
N GLY A 45 -0.15 2.02 -15.08
CA GLY A 45 -0.39 2.54 -16.42
C GLY A 45 -0.29 4.06 -16.50
N ILE A 46 -0.98 4.76 -15.61
CA ILE A 46 -0.94 6.23 -15.52
C ILE A 46 0.46 6.71 -15.14
N GLY A 47 1.09 6.08 -14.15
CA GLY A 47 2.44 6.43 -13.71
C GLY A 47 3.50 6.22 -14.79
N LEU A 48 3.44 5.12 -15.56
CA LEU A 48 4.33 4.87 -16.69
C LEU A 48 4.09 5.85 -17.83
N TYR A 49 2.83 6.17 -18.13
CA TYR A 49 2.49 7.17 -19.15
C TYR A 49 3.11 8.53 -18.80
N ALA A 50 2.89 9.00 -17.58
CA ALA A 50 3.45 10.26 -17.09
C ALA A 50 4.99 10.21 -17.02
N PHE A 51 5.58 9.06 -16.66
CA PHE A 51 7.03 8.91 -16.63
C PHE A 51 7.66 9.00 -18.02
N VAL A 52 7.04 8.38 -19.04
CA VAL A 52 7.53 8.43 -20.43
C VAL A 52 7.44 9.84 -21.00
N ASP A 53 6.34 10.55 -20.74
CA ASP A 53 6.16 11.94 -21.18
C ASP A 53 7.26 12.86 -20.59
N LYS A 54 7.51 12.73 -19.28
CA LYS A 54 8.59 13.47 -18.59
C LYS A 54 9.97 13.11 -19.13
N TRP A 55 10.23 11.84 -19.38
CA TRP A 55 11.49 11.36 -19.95
C TRP A 55 11.76 11.98 -21.33
N GLN A 56 10.73 12.11 -22.17
CA GLN A 56 10.84 12.72 -23.49
C GLN A 56 11.10 14.24 -23.43
N LEU A 57 10.55 14.93 -22.43
CA LEU A 57 10.68 16.39 -22.27
C LEU A 57 12.02 16.83 -21.66
N THR A 58 12.52 16.11 -20.66
CA THR A 58 13.76 16.49 -19.93
C THR A 58 15.01 15.72 -20.38
N GLY A 59 14.86 14.69 -21.23
CA GLY A 59 15.96 13.95 -21.87
C GLY A 59 16.76 13.03 -20.94
N TRP A 60 16.86 13.37 -19.65
CA TRP A 60 17.54 12.59 -18.61
C TRP A 60 16.96 12.91 -17.23
N VAL A 61 16.25 11.97 -16.61
CA VAL A 61 15.92 12.10 -15.18
C VAL A 61 17.21 11.82 -14.40
N LYS A 62 17.77 12.85 -13.76
CA LYS A 62 18.91 12.67 -12.85
C LYS A 62 18.43 11.99 -11.57
N LEU A 63 18.42 10.65 -11.56
CA LEU A 63 18.30 9.86 -10.33
C LEU A 63 19.69 9.80 -9.66
N GLU A 64 20.15 10.91 -9.07
CA GLU A 64 21.38 10.86 -8.27
C GLU A 64 21.11 10.32 -6.87
N ASN A 65 19.92 10.54 -6.32
CA ASN A 65 19.57 10.14 -4.95
C ASN A 65 18.21 9.45 -4.84
N VAL A 66 18.04 8.65 -3.78
CA VAL A 66 16.75 8.00 -3.43
C VAL A 66 15.65 9.04 -3.18
N TYR A 67 16.02 10.22 -2.67
CA TYR A 67 15.11 11.34 -2.46
C TYR A 67 14.49 11.87 -3.75
N ASP A 68 15.27 11.92 -4.84
CA ASP A 68 14.75 12.36 -6.14
C ASP A 68 13.72 11.35 -6.66
N VAL A 69 13.90 10.04 -6.39
CA VAL A 69 12.92 9.01 -6.74
C VAL A 69 11.59 9.19 -6.00
N ILE A 70 11.66 9.46 -4.70
CA ILE A 70 10.48 9.61 -3.83
C ILE A 70 9.70 10.90 -4.15
N LEU A 71 10.36 11.94 -4.65
CA LEU A 71 9.71 13.20 -4.99
C LEU A 71 9.04 13.19 -6.38
N ASN A 72 9.42 12.26 -7.24
CA ASN A 72 8.80 12.07 -8.54
C ASN A 72 7.47 11.32 -8.40
N ILE A 73 6.34 12.04 -8.47
CA ILE A 73 4.99 11.46 -8.36
C ILE A 73 4.78 10.29 -9.32
N SER A 74 5.22 10.41 -10.57
CA SER A 74 5.06 9.34 -11.56
C SER A 74 5.80 8.07 -11.15
N LEU A 75 7.01 8.18 -10.60
CA LEU A 75 7.79 7.04 -10.12
C LEU A 75 7.18 6.43 -8.85
N VAL A 76 6.76 7.26 -7.89
CA VAL A 76 6.07 6.79 -6.69
C VAL A 76 4.78 6.07 -7.06
N MET A 77 4.01 6.59 -8.01
CA MET A 77 2.78 5.97 -8.49
C MET A 77 3.04 4.60 -9.12
N VAL A 78 4.11 4.45 -9.92
CA VAL A 78 4.51 3.15 -10.48
C VAL A 78 4.96 2.18 -9.39
N ILE A 79 5.78 2.62 -8.43
CA ILE A 79 6.29 1.76 -7.35
C ILE A 79 5.14 1.31 -6.45
N MET A 80 4.32 2.25 -5.97
CA MET A 80 3.16 1.96 -5.11
C MET A 80 2.13 1.10 -5.85
N GLY A 81 1.80 1.44 -7.09
CA GLY A 81 0.92 0.64 -7.94
C GLY A 81 1.46 -0.78 -8.16
N GLY A 82 2.77 -0.93 -8.35
CA GLY A 82 3.47 -2.21 -8.46
C GLY A 82 3.33 -3.07 -7.21
N VAL A 83 3.55 -2.48 -6.03
CA VAL A 83 3.37 -3.17 -4.74
C VAL A 83 1.92 -3.64 -4.59
N VAL A 84 0.95 -2.76 -4.82
CA VAL A 84 -0.49 -3.10 -4.74
C VAL A 84 -0.82 -4.21 -5.74
N PHE A 85 -0.36 -4.11 -6.98
CA PHE A 85 -0.60 -5.11 -8.02
C PHE A 85 -0.07 -6.49 -7.63
N ILE A 86 1.18 -6.57 -7.15
CA ILE A 86 1.82 -7.83 -6.75
C ILE A 86 1.11 -8.44 -5.53
N VAL A 87 0.82 -7.63 -4.51
CA VAL A 87 0.13 -8.07 -3.29
C VAL A 87 -1.28 -8.58 -3.64
N SER A 88 -2.04 -7.83 -4.42
CA SER A 88 -3.40 -8.21 -4.83
C SER A 88 -3.41 -9.45 -5.74
N PHE A 89 -2.45 -9.58 -6.65
CA PHE A 89 -2.30 -10.79 -7.47
C PHE A 89 -1.97 -12.02 -6.60
N ALA A 90 -1.03 -11.88 -5.66
CA ALA A 90 -0.71 -12.93 -4.70
C ALA A 90 -1.91 -13.30 -3.82
N GLY A 91 -2.75 -12.32 -3.43
CA GLY A 91 -4.01 -12.55 -2.72
C GLY A 91 -5.02 -13.35 -3.56
N CYS A 92 -5.17 -13.03 -4.85
CA CYS A 92 -6.03 -13.78 -5.77
C CYS A 92 -5.52 -15.21 -5.97
N VAL A 93 -4.22 -15.39 -6.20
CA VAL A 93 -3.58 -16.72 -6.37
C VAL A 93 -3.64 -17.53 -5.07
N GLY A 94 -3.45 -16.90 -3.92
CA GLY A 94 -3.59 -17.55 -2.60
C GLY A 94 -5.02 -17.99 -2.29
N ALA A 95 -6.02 -17.26 -2.79
CA ALA A 95 -7.43 -17.65 -2.66
C ALA A 95 -7.81 -18.80 -3.63
N LEU A 96 -7.25 -18.80 -4.84
CA LEU A 96 -7.52 -19.81 -5.89
C LEU A 96 -6.77 -21.12 -5.70
N ARG A 97 -5.51 -21.05 -5.25
CA ARG A 97 -4.68 -22.23 -5.01
C ARG A 97 -4.87 -22.64 -3.56
N GLU A 98 -5.51 -23.79 -3.34
CA GLU A 98 -5.61 -24.50 -2.05
C GLU A 98 -4.22 -24.96 -1.50
N ASN A 99 -3.14 -24.29 -1.89
CA ASN A 99 -1.78 -24.55 -1.50
C ASN A 99 -1.40 -23.65 -0.32
N THR A 100 -1.44 -24.23 0.87
CA THR A 100 -1.14 -23.60 2.16
C THR A 100 0.22 -22.92 2.21
N CYS A 101 1.21 -23.34 1.39
CA CYS A 101 2.54 -22.73 1.35
C CYS A 101 2.52 -21.31 0.76
N LEU A 102 1.75 -21.11 -0.31
CA LEU A 102 1.62 -19.81 -0.99
C LEU A 102 0.83 -18.82 -0.13
N LEU A 103 -0.20 -19.31 0.57
CA LEU A 103 -0.98 -18.52 1.52
C LEU A 103 -0.15 -18.10 2.74
N LYS A 104 0.73 -18.96 3.24
CA LYS A 104 1.66 -18.65 4.32
C LYS A 104 2.67 -17.57 3.92
N PHE A 105 3.21 -17.65 2.71
CA PHE A 105 4.13 -16.64 2.19
C PHE A 105 3.44 -15.29 2.01
N TYR A 106 2.24 -15.28 1.41
CA TYR A 106 1.42 -14.07 1.29
C TYR A 106 1.13 -13.43 2.65
N SER A 107 0.69 -14.25 3.62
CA SER A 107 0.41 -13.79 4.98
C SER A 107 1.67 -13.25 5.68
N LEU A 108 2.85 -13.82 5.42
CA LEU A 108 4.11 -13.34 5.98
C LEU A 108 4.52 -12.00 5.36
N CYS A 109 4.40 -11.85 4.04
CA CYS A 109 4.67 -10.60 3.34
C CYS A 109 3.76 -9.47 3.85
N LEU A 110 2.45 -9.71 3.96
CA LEU A 110 1.51 -8.75 4.53
C LEU A 110 1.85 -8.36 5.97
N LEU A 111 2.26 -9.34 6.78
CA LEU A 111 2.66 -9.08 8.15
C LEU A 111 3.90 -8.17 8.21
N ILE A 112 4.88 -8.37 7.31
CA ILE A 112 6.05 -7.49 7.22
C ILE A 112 5.66 -6.08 6.80
N PHE A 113 4.78 -5.92 5.80
CA PHE A 113 4.26 -4.60 5.40
C PHE A 113 3.54 -3.91 6.55
N PHE A 114 2.71 -4.64 7.28
CA PHE A 114 2.01 -4.11 8.46
C PHE A 114 2.98 -3.66 9.54
N LEU A 115 4.02 -4.45 9.83
CA LEU A 115 5.05 -4.05 10.81
C LEU A 115 5.84 -2.82 10.34
N LEU A 116 6.11 -2.70 9.04
CA LEU A 116 6.78 -1.55 8.45
C LEU A 116 5.91 -0.29 8.55
N GLU A 117 4.63 -0.37 8.17
CA GLU A 117 3.67 0.73 8.31
C GLU A 117 3.50 1.16 9.76
N MET A 118 3.38 0.20 10.69
CA MET A 118 3.33 0.48 12.13
C MET A 118 4.60 1.16 12.62
N GLY A 119 5.78 0.74 12.14
CA GLY A 119 7.05 1.40 12.45
C GLY A 119 7.08 2.86 11.98
N ILE A 120 6.67 3.12 10.75
CA ILE A 120 6.56 4.48 10.20
C ILE A 120 5.58 5.32 11.03
N ALA A 121 4.40 4.77 11.36
CA ALA A 121 3.39 5.46 12.16
C ALA A 121 3.91 5.81 13.56
N ILE A 122 4.62 4.89 14.22
CA ILE A 122 5.22 5.13 15.53
C ILE A 122 6.30 6.22 15.45
N VAL A 123 7.20 6.15 14.46
CA VAL A 123 8.24 7.18 14.28
C VAL A 123 7.61 8.55 14.00
N GLY A 124 6.61 8.60 13.13
CA GLY A 124 5.83 9.81 12.83
C GLY A 124 5.17 10.41 14.07
N PHE A 125 4.64 9.57 14.95
CA PHE A 125 3.98 9.99 16.17
C PHE A 125 4.96 10.42 17.28
N VAL A 126 6.08 9.70 17.45
CA VAL A 126 7.02 9.92 18.55
C VAL A 126 7.98 11.08 18.26
N PHE A 127 8.39 11.27 17.01
CA PHE A 127 9.36 12.30 16.61
C PHE A 127 8.77 13.30 15.60
N PRO A 128 7.69 14.02 15.95
CA PRO A 128 7.04 14.93 15.02
C PRO A 128 7.97 16.05 14.56
N HIS A 129 8.81 16.58 15.44
CA HIS A 129 9.76 17.65 15.09
C HIS A 129 10.84 17.19 14.12
N SER A 130 11.43 16.02 14.30
CA SER A 130 12.44 15.49 13.38
C SER A 130 11.84 15.13 12.02
N MET A 131 10.60 14.65 12.01
CA MET A 131 9.88 14.38 10.76
C MET A 131 9.52 15.67 10.04
N GLN A 132 9.07 16.71 10.76
CA GLN A 132 8.81 18.02 10.18
C GLN A 132 10.06 18.65 9.61
N SER A 133 11.20 18.64 10.30
CA SER A 133 12.43 19.24 9.77
C SER A 133 12.94 18.52 8.52
N VAL A 134 12.88 17.17 8.49
CA VAL A 134 13.27 16.39 7.32
C VAL A 134 12.30 16.63 6.16
N LEU A 135 11.00 16.70 6.44
CA LEU A 135 9.99 17.01 5.44
C LEU A 135 10.18 18.43 4.88
N GLU A 136 10.35 19.43 5.73
CA GLU A 136 10.49 20.81 5.31
C GLU A 136 11.75 21.05 4.47
N GLU A 137 12.92 20.58 4.91
CA GLU A 137 14.16 20.80 4.18
C GLU A 137 14.22 20.04 2.84
N ASN A 138 13.69 18.81 2.80
CA ASN A 138 13.85 17.95 1.62
C ASN A 138 12.67 18.03 0.65
N PHE A 139 11.45 18.20 1.18
CA PHE A 139 10.23 18.21 0.38
C PHE A 139 9.83 19.61 -0.01
N THR A 140 9.89 20.62 0.87
CA THR A 140 9.41 21.97 0.52
C THR A 140 10.19 22.57 -0.65
N ASP A 141 11.52 22.58 -0.58
CA ASP A 141 12.34 23.20 -1.64
C ASP A 141 12.20 22.47 -2.99
N LYS A 142 12.20 21.14 -2.98
CA LYS A 142 12.11 20.34 -4.20
C LYS A 142 10.69 20.24 -4.76
N ILE A 143 9.66 20.14 -3.90
CA ILE A 143 8.26 20.14 -4.32
C ILE A 143 7.89 21.50 -4.88
N ILE A 144 8.29 22.63 -4.29
CA ILE A 144 7.94 23.95 -4.82
C ILE A 144 8.51 24.13 -6.23
N HIS A 145 9.76 23.74 -6.43
CA HIS A 145 10.38 23.79 -7.75
C HIS A 145 9.67 22.86 -8.75
N THR A 146 9.45 21.60 -8.36
CA THR A 146 8.84 20.60 -9.25
C THR A 146 7.36 20.91 -9.50
N TYR A 147 6.64 21.47 -8.52
CA TYR A 147 5.23 21.86 -8.63
C TYR A 147 5.04 22.87 -9.75
N ARG A 148 5.96 23.82 -9.92
CA ARG A 148 5.83 24.81 -11.00
C ARG A 148 5.98 24.20 -12.39
N ASP A 149 6.81 23.17 -12.52
CA ASP A 149 7.23 22.62 -13.80
C ASP A 149 6.43 21.36 -14.21
N ASP A 150 5.77 20.69 -13.26
CA ASP A 150 5.09 19.42 -13.46
C ASP A 150 3.56 19.54 -13.31
N PRO A 151 2.80 19.48 -14.42
CA PRO A 151 1.34 19.63 -14.40
C PRO A 151 0.64 18.48 -13.67
N ASP A 152 1.23 17.29 -13.60
CA ASP A 152 0.65 16.16 -12.86
C ASP A 152 0.72 16.41 -11.35
N LEU A 153 1.84 16.98 -10.90
CA LEU A 153 2.05 17.36 -9.50
C LEU A 153 1.13 18.50 -9.08
N GLN A 154 0.89 19.48 -9.97
CA GLN A 154 -0.10 20.53 -9.73
C GLN A 154 -1.49 19.95 -9.54
N ASN A 155 -1.97 19.19 -10.52
CA ASN A 155 -3.32 18.61 -10.47
C ASN A 155 -3.53 17.70 -9.25
N PHE A 156 -2.53 16.91 -8.86
CA PHE A 156 -2.61 16.04 -7.69
C PHE A 156 -2.67 16.84 -6.38
N ILE A 157 -1.79 17.84 -6.21
CA ILE A 157 -1.77 18.69 -5.01
C ILE A 157 -3.06 19.52 -4.92
N ASP A 158 -3.51 20.10 -6.02
CA ASP A 158 -4.71 20.92 -6.07
C ASP A 158 -5.96 20.07 -5.75
N PHE A 159 -6.02 18.84 -6.27
CA PHE A 159 -7.08 17.89 -5.90
C PHE A 159 -7.07 17.54 -4.41
N ALA A 160 -5.89 17.23 -3.85
CA ALA A 160 -5.76 16.93 -2.43
C ALA A 160 -6.14 18.13 -1.54
N GLN A 161 -5.71 19.34 -1.92
CA GLN A 161 -6.05 20.59 -1.24
C GLN A 161 -7.55 20.89 -1.33
N GLN A 162 -8.17 20.63 -2.48
CA GLN A 162 -9.61 20.82 -2.68
C GLN A 162 -10.43 19.88 -1.77
N GLU A 163 -10.04 18.62 -1.66
CA GLU A 163 -10.72 17.65 -0.78
C GLU A 163 -10.60 18.05 0.69
N VAL A 164 -9.40 18.47 1.13
CA VAL A 164 -9.17 18.94 2.50
C VAL A 164 -9.94 20.24 2.79
N SER A 165 -9.93 21.19 1.86
CA SER A 165 -10.67 22.45 2.00
C SER A 165 -12.18 22.19 2.11
N ASN A 166 -12.71 21.30 1.27
CA ASN A 166 -14.10 20.88 1.35
C ASN A 166 -14.41 20.27 2.72
N CYS A 167 -13.60 19.33 3.21
CA CYS A 167 -13.80 18.69 4.52
C CYS A 167 -13.79 19.70 5.68
N ILE A 168 -12.86 20.67 5.67
CA ILE A 168 -12.79 21.74 6.67
C ILE A 168 -14.05 22.63 6.60
N ILE A 169 -14.50 23.00 5.39
CA ILE A 169 -15.71 23.79 5.18
C ILE A 169 -16.95 23.05 5.72
N TRP A 170 -17.08 21.74 5.46
CA TRP A 170 -18.16 20.92 6.02
C TRP A 170 -18.08 20.87 7.54
N SER A 171 -16.90 20.64 8.12
CA SER A 171 -16.71 20.59 9.58
C SER A 171 -17.08 21.91 10.27
N VAL A 172 -16.73 23.07 9.71
CA VAL A 172 -17.08 24.38 10.28
C VAL A 172 -18.59 24.65 10.14
N LYS A 173 -19.20 24.19 9.06
CA LYS A 173 -20.64 24.37 8.82
C LYS A 173 -21.49 23.55 9.79
N ASP A 174 -21.04 22.36 10.18
CA ASP A 174 -21.73 21.51 11.15
C ASP A 174 -21.64 22.05 12.60
N GLU A 175 -20.52 22.68 12.97
CA GLU A 175 -20.40 23.39 14.25
C GLU A 175 -21.26 24.66 14.31
N SER A 176 -21.48 25.32 13.17
CA SER A 176 -22.29 26.54 13.09
C SER A 176 -23.81 26.31 13.22
N PHE A 177 -24.27 25.07 13.10
CA PHE A 177 -25.69 24.68 13.14
C PHE A 177 -26.15 24.11 14.49
N LYS A 178 -25.27 24.11 15.50
CA LYS A 178 -25.49 23.57 16.84
C LYS A 178 -25.58 24.69 17.88
#